data_AF-A0A4R9VC33-F1
#
_entry.id   AF-A0A4R9VC33-F1
#
_cell.length_a   1.000
_cell.length_b   1.000
_cell.length_c   1.000
_cell.angle_alpha   90.00
_cell.angle_beta   90.00
_cell.angle_gamma   90.00
#
_symmetry.space_group_name_H-M   'P 1'
#
loop_
_entity.id
_entity.type
_entity.pdbx_description
1 polymer ?
#
loop_
_entity_poly.entity_id
_entity_poly.type
_entity_poly.pdbx_seq_one_letter_code
_entity_poly.pdbx_strand_id
1 'polypeptide(L)' 'YNLKLSKSLAKIHTEVPINTSDLLSDMKFGTDLAEILNICKEYELYVSGKYLASHFS' A
#
# COMPACT_ATOMS: atom_id res chain seq x y z
N TYR A 1 -26.27 28.96 -1.25
CA TYR A 1 -25.54 28.62 -0.02
C TYR A 1 -25.06 27.15 -0.02
N ASN A 2 -25.95 26.19 -0.32
CA ASN A 2 -25.65 24.74 -0.30
C ASN A 2 -24.46 24.29 -1.16
N LEU A 3 -24.31 24.78 -2.39
CA LEU A 3 -23.23 24.35 -3.29
C LEU A 3 -21.82 24.70 -2.78
N LYS A 4 -21.67 25.83 -2.08
CA LYS A 4 -20.38 26.25 -1.49
C LYS A 4 -19.98 25.30 -0.37
N LEU A 5 -20.94 24.92 0.48
CA LEU A 5 -20.74 23.98 1.58
C LEU A 5 -20.41 22.57 1.07
N SER A 6 -21.16 22.06 0.09
CA SER A 6 -20.90 20.74 -0.52
C SER A 6 -19.51 20.66 -1.14
N LYS A 7 -19.05 21.73 -1.81
CA LYS A 7 -17.68 21.80 -2.36
C LYS A 7 -16.60 21.82 -1.28
N SER A 8 -16.82 22.52 -0.18
CA SER A 8 -15.87 22.55 0.94
C SER A 8 -15.75 21.20 1.63
N LEU A 9 -16.87 20.48 1.81
CA LEU A 9 -16.88 19.14 2.43
C LEU A 9 -16.28 18.06 1.52
N ALA A 10 -16.49 18.17 0.21
CA ALA A 10 -15.89 17.26 -0.76
C ALA A 10 -14.42 17.58 -1.07
N LYS A 11 -13.87 18.67 -0.53
CA LYS A 11 -12.48 19.05 -0.78
C LYS A 11 -11.56 18.06 -0.07
N ILE A 12 -10.80 17.30 -0.84
CA ILE A 12 -9.70 16.48 -0.32
C ILE A 12 -8.64 17.43 0.24
N HIS A 13 -8.35 17.31 1.53
CA HIS A 13 -7.34 18.13 2.18
C HIS A 13 -5.96 17.49 1.95
N THR A 14 -5.14 18.16 1.14
CA THR A 14 -3.80 17.68 0.75
C THR A 14 -2.67 18.32 1.56
N GLU A 15 -2.97 19.35 2.35
CA GLU A 15 -2.02 20.11 3.17
C GLU A 15 -2.05 19.63 4.62
N VAL A 16 -2.04 18.31 4.80
CA VAL A 16 -1.95 17.70 6.13
C VAL A 16 -0.48 17.70 6.55
N PRO A 17 -0.14 18.14 7.77
CA PRO A 17 1.23 18.08 8.28
C PRO A 17 1.60 16.62 8.59
N ILE A 18 1.86 15.84 7.53
CA ILE A 18 2.34 14.46 7.62
C ILE A 18 3.86 14.52 7.66
N ASN A 19 4.46 13.92 8.70
CA ASN A 19 5.90 13.73 8.75
C ASN A 19 6.29 12.62 7.77
N THR A 20 6.60 13.00 6.54
CA THR A 20 6.93 12.05 5.47
C THR A 20 8.23 11.31 5.75
N SER A 21 9.19 11.91 6.46
CA SER A 21 10.47 11.26 6.79
C SER A 21 10.27 10.08 7.74
N ASP A 22 9.48 10.25 8.80
CA ASP A 22 9.15 9.17 9.74
C ASP A 22 8.27 8.12 9.04
N LEU A 23 7.25 8.57 8.31
CA LEU A 23 6.34 7.69 7.58
C LEU A 23 7.08 6.81 6.56
N LEU A 24 8.03 7.36 5.81
CA LEU A 24 8.82 6.58 4.84
C LEU A 24 9.72 5.53 5.52
N SER A 25 10.22 5.81 6.72
CA SER A 25 10.97 4.84 7.52
C SER A 25 10.08 3.70 8.02
N ASP A 26 8.83 4.00 8.36
CA ASP A 26 7.83 3.02 8.80
C ASP A 26 7.24 2.23 7.62
N MET A 27 7.18 2.85 6.44
CA MET A 27 6.78 2.24 5.17
C MET A 27 7.91 1.48 4.49
N LYS A 28 8.93 1.01 5.23
CA LYS A 28 9.97 0.15 4.67
C LYS A 28 9.33 -1.04 3.96
N PHE A 29 9.38 -1.01 2.63
CA PHE A 29 8.96 -2.11 1.78
C PHE A 29 10.06 -3.18 1.83
N GLY A 30 10.12 -3.87 2.96
CA GLY A 30 11.10 -4.90 3.29
C GLY A 30 10.48 -6.28 3.23
N THR A 31 9.62 -6.55 2.25
CA THR A 31 9.10 -7.90 2.06
C THR A 31 10.17 -8.75 1.38
N ASP A 32 10.76 -9.65 2.15
CA ASP A 32 11.61 -10.71 1.61
C ASP A 32 10.79 -11.57 0.65
N LEU A 33 11.38 -12.03 -0.46
CA LEU A 33 10.70 -12.88 -1.41
C LEU A 33 10.12 -14.12 -0.72
N ALA A 34 10.83 -14.66 0.29
CA ALA A 34 10.35 -15.77 1.09
C ALA A 34 9.05 -15.43 1.87
N GLU A 35 8.96 -14.21 2.42
CA GLU A 35 7.77 -13.73 3.12
C GLU A 35 6.58 -13.58 2.16
N ILE A 36 6.82 -13.02 0.97
CA ILE A 36 5.80 -12.88 -0.07
C ILE A 36 5.27 -14.25 -0.53
N LEU A 37 6.16 -15.23 -0.73
CA LEU A 37 5.78 -16.58 -1.11
C LEU A 37 5.02 -17.30 0.02
N ASN A 38 5.36 -17.03 1.28
CA ASN A 38 4.64 -17.58 2.43
C ASN A 38 3.21 -17.02 2.52
N ILE A 39 3.03 -15.71 2.34
CA ILE A 39 1.71 -15.07 2.25
C ILE A 39 0.91 -15.68 1.08
N CYS A 40 1.55 -15.87 -0.08
CA CYS A 40 0.89 -16.49 -1.22
C CYS A 40 0.41 -17.92 -0.91
N LYS A 41 1.14 -18.66 -0.07
CA LYS A 41 0.72 -19.99 0.39
C LYS A 41 -0.42 -19.91 1.40
N GLU A 42 -0.37 -18.98 2.36
CA GLU A 42 -1.39 -18.80 3.41
C GLU A 42 -2.77 -18.46 2.84
N TYR A 43 -2.81 -17.58 1.83
CA TYR A 43 -4.05 -17.13 1.19
C TYR A 43 -4.37 -17.86 -0.12
N GLU A 44 -3.74 -19.02 -0.37
CA GLU A 44 -4.01 -19.87 -1.53
C GLU A 44 -3.80 -19.20 -2.90
N LEU A 45 -2.90 -18.21 -2.97
CA LEU A 45 -2.51 -17.48 -4.18
C LEU A 45 -1.45 -18.24 -5.00
N TYR A 46 -1.72 -19.50 -5.34
CA TYR A 46 -0.73 -20.42 -5.92
C TYR A 46 -0.16 -19.94 -7.27
N VAL A 47 -0.99 -19.33 -8.12
CA VAL A 47 -0.55 -18.81 -9.43
C VAL A 47 0.41 -17.64 -9.26
N SER A 48 0.05 -16.70 -8.38
CA SER A 48 0.88 -15.53 -8.06
C SER A 48 2.21 -15.95 -7.43
N GLY A 49 2.17 -16.87 -6.45
CA GLY A 49 3.38 -17.41 -5.84
C GLY A 49 4.30 -18.10 -6.84
N LYS A 50 3.76 -18.92 -7.76
CA LYS A 50 4.53 -19.58 -8.81
C LYS A 50 5.19 -18.58 -9.77
N TYR A 51 4.45 -17.56 -10.18
CA TYR A 51 4.97 -16.51 -11.06
C TYR A 51 6.13 -15.76 -10.40
N LEU A 52 5.95 -15.38 -9.13
CA LEU A 52 6.98 -14.66 -8.36
C LEU A 52 8.24 -15.52 -8.19
N ALA A 53 8.08 -16.78 -7.81
CA ALA A 53 9.19 -17.71 -7.62
C ALA A 53 9.98 -18.01 -8.91
N SER A 54 9.39 -17.85 -10.10
CA SER A 54 10.07 -18.14 -11.36
C SER A 54 10.71 -16.92 -12.03
N HIS A 55 10.32 -15.71 -11.65
CA HIS A 55 10.77 -14.46 -12.31
C HIS A 55 11.60 -13.54 -11.40
N PHE A 56 11.59 -13.78 -10.09
CA PHE A 56 12.25 -12.91 -9.11
C PHE A 56 13.19 -13.69 -8.15
N SER A 57 13.47 -14.96 -8.46
CA SER A 57 14.43 -15.82 -7.75
C SER A 57 15.88 -15.46 -8.04
#